data_AF-A0A8W8NNF7-F1
#
_entry.id   AF-A0A8W8NNF7-F1
#
_cell.length_a   1.000
_cell.length_b   1.000
_cell.length_c   1.000
_cell.angle_alpha   90.00
_cell.angle_beta   90.00
_cell.angle_gamma   90.00
#
_symmetry.space_group_name_H-M   'P 1'
#
loop_
_entity.id
_entity.type
_entity.pdbx_description
1 polymer ?
#
loop_
_entity_poly.entity_id
_entity_poly.type
_entity_poly.pdbx_seq_one_letter_code
_entity_poly.pdbx_strand_id
1 'polypeptide(L)'
;MLVGEDSDYINANYIDEIGKEQVFIATQGPLQNTIRDFWLMIWQENVSQIVMLTNIMEGNKMKCVQYWPDLEADNDYDVFTISTSSERQYAFYIIRKMKISHKMKYESRIITQYHYTSWPDHDVPDPLCLLSFNNHIRGSTCVSHSGPILVHCSAGIGRTGTYIAIDALFKEGQKNSKINIAEYVKKMRENRMNMVQTYEQYKTIYLTLQLMFKSPVTVQSATEFLQNHFTVHTENQTSGSSLLNEFEKLLSVCPLYTEWDYKIATQYGELSSIRPLDKYIIYLTTTVPNRGNYINAITMPSYTNRDGYIITNYPAPDNAVDFQRLIIESESEVVICMEPLTNAEYEDLWIPTSVNPQTTTHLLFQLQQEHKTEVKCRKIEITNETIDNKTHSIMWAEPLFNLIPVNSKTVSQILGLVSCVKTVESKRCITIISRDGAALCGVFCAVYNLIQQLTMDEEIDVFSVVRLLQTRRPELCDSLDEYKLIHEVLFRLIKSRKDEHIYCNQHI
;
A
#
# COMPACT_ATOMS: atom_id res chain seq x y z
N MET A 1 -8.70 4.20 35.95
CA MET A 1 -8.78 5.49 36.67
C MET A 1 -7.39 6.08 36.64
N LEU A 2 -7.26 7.35 36.26
CA LEU A 2 -5.96 8.03 36.27
C LEU A 2 -5.55 8.34 37.70
N VAL A 3 -4.28 8.11 38.02
CA VAL A 3 -3.72 8.58 39.29
C VAL A 3 -3.12 9.98 39.07
N GLY A 4 -3.85 11.04 39.45
CA GLY A 4 -3.46 12.45 39.28
C GLY A 4 -4.14 13.38 40.29
N GLU A 5 -3.69 14.65 40.37
CA GLU A 5 -4.09 15.60 41.43
C GLU A 5 -5.48 16.23 41.24
N ASP A 6 -6.00 16.35 39.99
CA ASP A 6 -7.23 17.11 39.70
C ASP A 6 -8.47 16.24 39.36
N SER A 7 -8.29 15.14 38.62
CA SER A 7 -9.36 14.20 38.25
C SER A 7 -8.78 12.85 37.84
N ASP A 8 -9.47 11.77 38.21
CA ASP A 8 -9.13 10.39 37.85
C ASP A 8 -9.82 9.90 36.56
N TYR A 9 -10.55 10.78 35.88
CA TYR A 9 -11.36 10.44 34.72
C TYR A 9 -10.62 10.61 33.39
N ILE A 10 -10.75 9.60 32.53
CA ILE A 10 -10.50 9.69 31.09
C ILE A 10 -11.54 8.85 30.36
N ASN A 11 -11.99 9.29 29.18
CA ASN A 11 -12.99 8.56 28.39
C ASN A 11 -12.35 7.37 27.66
N ALA A 12 -12.05 6.33 28.43
CA ALA A 12 -11.48 5.08 27.98
C ALA A 12 -12.10 3.91 28.77
N ASN A 13 -12.19 2.74 28.15
CA ASN A 13 -12.58 1.50 28.79
C ASN A 13 -11.60 0.39 28.41
N TYR A 14 -11.30 -0.48 29.35
CA TYR A 14 -10.70 -1.76 29.00
C TYR A 14 -11.67 -2.58 28.17
N ILE A 15 -11.15 -3.33 27.20
CA ILE A 15 -11.90 -4.32 26.43
C ILE A 15 -11.22 -5.67 26.59
N ASP A 16 -12.03 -6.69 26.84
CA ASP A 16 -11.55 -8.04 27.07
C ASP A 16 -11.39 -8.82 25.76
N GLU A 17 -10.42 -9.73 25.74
CA GLU A 17 -10.37 -10.82 24.76
C GLU A 17 -11.18 -12.02 25.29
N ILE A 18 -11.32 -13.07 24.49
CA ILE A 18 -11.93 -14.32 24.92
C ILE A 18 -10.94 -15.04 25.86
N GLY A 19 -11.33 -15.19 27.13
CA GLY A 19 -10.50 -15.84 28.16
C GLY A 19 -9.36 -14.99 28.74
N LYS A 20 -9.26 -13.71 28.39
CA LYS A 20 -8.27 -12.78 28.95
C LYS A 20 -8.88 -11.38 29.14
N GLU A 21 -8.77 -10.85 30.34
CA GLU A 21 -9.31 -9.54 30.69
C GLU A 21 -8.33 -8.41 30.33
N GLN A 22 -8.87 -7.21 30.08
CA GLN A 22 -8.11 -5.96 29.93
C GLN A 22 -6.97 -6.02 28.90
N VAL A 23 -7.22 -6.68 27.75
CA VAL A 23 -6.22 -6.83 26.68
C VAL A 23 -6.07 -5.56 25.86
N PHE A 24 -7.15 -4.80 25.71
CA PHE A 24 -7.15 -3.54 24.97
C PHE A 24 -7.64 -2.40 25.85
N ILE A 25 -7.28 -1.18 25.48
CA ILE A 25 -7.92 0.05 25.94
C ILE A 25 -8.59 0.71 24.74
N ALA A 26 -9.93 0.77 24.74
CA ALA A 26 -10.69 1.53 23.76
C ALA A 26 -10.96 2.95 24.30
N THR A 27 -10.46 3.97 23.61
CA THR A 27 -10.56 5.36 24.06
C THR A 27 -11.01 6.30 22.95
N GLN A 28 -11.57 7.46 23.32
CA GLN A 28 -11.80 8.55 22.37
C GLN A 28 -10.47 9.10 21.84
N GLY A 29 -10.48 9.70 20.66
CA GLY A 29 -9.37 10.54 20.21
C GLY A 29 -9.17 11.69 21.20
N PRO A 30 -7.94 11.98 21.64
CA PRO A 30 -7.71 13.05 22.60
C PRO A 30 -8.22 14.40 22.08
N LEU A 31 -8.68 15.23 23.02
CA LEU A 31 -9.01 16.62 22.81
C LEU A 31 -7.80 17.47 23.23
N GLN A 32 -7.75 18.73 22.79
CA GLN A 32 -6.64 19.62 23.12
C GLN A 32 -6.34 19.70 24.63
N ASN A 33 -7.40 19.72 25.45
CA ASN A 33 -7.30 19.79 26.91
C ASN A 33 -7.11 18.43 27.59
N THR A 34 -7.10 17.30 26.86
CA THR A 34 -6.95 15.95 27.44
C THR A 34 -5.71 15.22 26.90
N ILE A 35 -4.81 15.88 26.17
CA ILE A 35 -3.57 15.27 25.64
C ILE A 35 -2.68 14.79 26.79
N ARG A 36 -2.55 15.62 27.84
CA ARG A 36 -1.78 15.27 29.05
C ARG A 36 -2.31 13.98 29.68
N ASP A 37 -3.62 13.90 29.88
CA ASP A 37 -4.28 12.77 30.52
C ASP A 37 -4.17 11.50 29.66
N PHE A 38 -4.20 11.65 28.34
CA PHE A 38 -3.97 10.57 27.38
C PHE A 38 -2.56 9.97 27.51
N TRP A 39 -1.52 10.81 27.58
CA TRP A 39 -0.15 10.34 27.81
C TRP A 39 0.08 9.78 29.21
N LEU A 40 -0.58 10.35 30.23
CA LEU A 40 -0.57 9.82 31.58
C LEU A 40 -1.17 8.41 31.64
N MET A 41 -2.29 8.18 30.96
CA MET A 41 -2.90 6.84 30.83
C MET A 41 -1.92 5.86 30.16
N ILE A 42 -1.32 6.24 29.04
CA ILE A 42 -0.33 5.41 28.32
C ILE A 42 0.82 4.99 29.25
N TRP A 43 1.33 5.93 30.05
CA TRP A 43 2.39 5.64 31.00
C TRP A 43 1.94 4.73 32.16
N GLN A 44 0.78 5.01 32.77
CA GLN A 44 0.26 4.26 33.92
C GLN A 44 -0.08 2.82 33.55
N GLU A 45 -0.74 2.65 32.41
CA GLU A 45 -1.17 1.34 31.90
C GLU A 45 -0.05 0.56 31.23
N ASN A 46 1.17 1.11 31.19
CA ASN A 46 2.31 0.50 30.53
C ASN A 46 2.03 0.17 29.06
N VAL A 47 1.30 1.03 28.34
CA VAL A 47 1.02 0.84 26.91
C VAL A 47 2.32 0.97 26.13
N SER A 48 2.54 0.10 25.14
CA SER A 48 3.63 0.23 24.16
C SER A 48 3.15 0.34 22.70
N GLN A 49 1.89 0.03 22.43
CA GLN A 49 1.28 0.07 21.10
C GLN A 49 0.02 0.91 21.11
N ILE A 50 -0.07 1.85 20.16
CA ILE A 50 -1.26 2.67 19.91
C ILE A 50 -1.76 2.41 18.51
N VAL A 51 -3.03 2.02 18.36
CA VAL A 51 -3.71 1.85 17.08
C VAL A 51 -4.67 3.01 16.87
N MET A 52 -4.31 3.93 15.98
CA MET A 52 -5.10 5.10 15.61
C MET A 52 -5.83 4.84 14.30
N LEU A 53 -7.17 4.88 14.31
CA LEU A 53 -8.03 4.48 13.18
C LEU A 53 -8.83 5.66 12.61
N THR A 54 -8.30 6.87 12.74
CA THR A 54 -8.93 8.09 12.22
C THR A 54 -7.86 9.06 11.79
N ASN A 55 -8.10 9.79 10.70
CA ASN A 55 -7.29 10.97 10.41
C ASN A 55 -7.63 12.09 11.41
N ILE A 56 -6.74 13.08 11.54
CA ILE A 56 -6.98 14.29 12.35
C ILE A 56 -8.21 15.04 11.83
N MET A 57 -8.29 15.18 10.50
CA MET A 57 -9.37 15.83 9.77
C MET A 57 -9.97 14.86 8.74
N GLU A 58 -11.29 14.83 8.64
CA GLU A 58 -12.03 14.08 7.62
C GLU A 58 -13.09 15.00 7.00
N GLY A 59 -12.96 15.26 5.69
CA GLY A 59 -13.64 16.38 5.06
C GLY A 59 -13.32 17.68 5.81
N ASN A 60 -14.35 18.37 6.28
CA ASN A 60 -14.22 19.60 7.07
C ASN A 60 -14.40 19.39 8.58
N LYS A 61 -14.36 18.15 9.06
CA LYS A 61 -14.61 17.82 10.47
C LYS A 61 -13.33 17.35 11.16
N MET A 62 -13.01 17.99 12.29
CA MET A 62 -11.95 17.53 13.19
C MET A 62 -12.43 16.28 13.94
N LYS A 63 -11.66 15.19 13.83
CA LYS A 63 -11.97 13.89 14.43
C LYS A 63 -11.09 13.56 15.62
N CYS A 64 -9.86 14.08 15.63
CA CYS A 64 -8.85 13.91 16.66
C CYS A 64 -7.89 15.10 16.61
N VAL A 65 -7.22 15.43 17.72
CA VAL A 65 -6.06 16.34 17.69
C VAL A 65 -4.77 15.56 17.49
N GLN A 66 -3.75 16.21 16.92
CA GLN A 66 -2.40 15.64 16.91
C GLN A 66 -1.84 15.67 18.33
N TYR A 67 -1.61 14.48 18.90
CA TYR A 67 -1.09 14.31 20.26
C TYR A 67 0.40 13.89 20.28
N TRP A 68 1.01 13.74 19.12
CA TRP A 68 2.42 13.40 18.93
C TRP A 68 3.18 14.57 18.29
N PRO A 69 4.48 14.75 18.58
CA PRO A 69 5.31 15.73 17.90
C PRO A 69 5.67 15.26 16.48
N ASP A 70 5.99 16.20 15.60
CA ASP A 70 6.51 15.88 14.27
C ASP A 70 7.85 15.12 14.36
N LEU A 71 8.29 14.52 13.24
CA LEU A 71 9.54 13.77 13.18
C LEU A 71 10.73 14.62 13.65
N GLU A 72 11.57 14.07 14.53
CA GLU A 72 12.72 14.75 15.14
C GLU A 72 12.37 15.97 16.03
N ALA A 73 11.10 16.18 16.34
CA ALA A 73 10.65 17.17 17.31
C ALA A 73 10.24 16.53 18.65
N ASP A 74 10.13 17.39 19.67
CA ASP A 74 9.62 17.04 20.99
C ASP A 74 8.51 17.99 21.45
N ASN A 75 7.57 17.44 22.21
CA ASN A 75 6.52 18.19 22.90
C ASN A 75 6.55 17.87 24.39
N ASP A 76 6.44 18.91 25.21
CA ASP A 76 6.35 18.80 26.65
C ASP A 76 4.89 18.74 27.12
N TYR A 77 4.58 17.71 27.91
CA TYR A 77 3.29 17.55 28.59
C TYR A 77 3.55 17.34 30.09
N ASP A 78 3.77 18.45 30.80
CA ASP A 78 4.00 18.48 32.24
C ASP A 78 5.18 17.58 32.65
N VAL A 79 4.90 16.42 33.26
CA VAL A 79 5.90 15.44 33.73
C VAL A 79 6.54 14.60 32.62
N PHE A 80 5.98 14.63 31.40
CA PHE A 80 6.47 13.88 30.25
C PHE A 80 7.05 14.79 29.17
N THR A 81 8.10 14.31 28.52
CA THR A 81 8.56 14.80 27.21
C THR A 81 8.35 13.68 26.20
N ILE A 82 7.64 13.97 25.12
CA ILE A 82 7.41 13.02 24.03
C ILE A 82 8.24 13.47 22.84
N SER A 83 8.98 12.55 22.22
CA SER A 83 9.68 12.82 20.96
C SER A 83 9.39 11.74 19.92
N THR A 84 9.37 12.12 18.64
CA THR A 84 9.17 11.17 17.52
C THR A 84 10.52 10.85 16.89
N SER A 85 10.97 9.59 17.03
CA SER A 85 12.29 9.16 16.55
C SER A 85 12.27 8.52 15.18
N SER A 86 11.11 8.06 14.70
CA SER A 86 10.97 7.46 13.38
C SER A 86 9.53 7.57 12.90
N GLU A 87 9.35 7.85 11.62
CA GLU A 87 8.07 7.80 10.91
C GLU A 87 8.26 7.02 9.60
N ARG A 88 7.41 6.03 9.37
CA ARG A 88 7.37 5.23 8.13
C ARG A 88 5.99 5.36 7.49
N GLN A 89 5.97 5.88 6.27
CA GLN A 89 4.77 6.03 5.47
C GLN A 89 4.57 4.78 4.60
N TYR A 90 3.41 4.14 4.74
CA TYR A 90 2.91 3.10 3.85
C TYR A 90 1.73 3.64 3.05
N ALA A 91 1.27 2.89 2.04
CA ALA A 91 0.14 3.32 1.21
C ALA A 91 -1.15 3.60 2.00
N PHE A 92 -1.44 2.81 3.04
CA PHE A 92 -2.72 2.88 3.76
C PHE A 92 -2.60 3.28 5.23
N TYR A 93 -1.38 3.36 5.75
CA TYR A 93 -1.12 3.63 7.15
C TYR A 93 0.28 4.22 7.37
N ILE A 94 0.50 4.76 8.57
CA ILE A 94 1.76 5.34 9.02
C ILE A 94 2.17 4.65 10.31
N ILE A 95 3.45 4.33 10.46
CA ILE A 95 4.00 3.79 11.71
C ILE A 95 4.98 4.81 12.29
N ARG A 96 4.75 5.20 13.55
CA ARG A 96 5.63 6.11 14.30
C ARG A 96 6.22 5.42 15.50
N LYS A 97 7.52 5.59 15.72
CA LYS A 97 8.17 5.27 16.99
C LYS A 97 8.38 6.56 17.77
N MET A 98 7.75 6.62 18.94
CA MET A 98 7.83 7.75 19.86
C MET A 98 8.52 7.31 21.14
N LYS A 99 9.24 8.23 21.78
CA LYS A 99 9.83 8.04 23.10
C LYS A 99 9.09 8.91 24.10
N ILE A 100 8.49 8.29 25.12
CA ILE A 100 7.98 8.98 26.30
C ILE A 100 9.05 8.97 27.37
N SER A 101 9.45 10.15 27.85
CA SER A 101 10.46 10.31 28.90
C SER A 101 9.85 10.98 30.12
N HIS A 102 9.96 10.36 31.29
CA HIS A 102 9.46 10.90 32.55
C HIS A 102 10.53 11.76 33.21
N LYS A 103 10.29 13.08 33.30
CA LYS A 103 11.28 14.07 33.76
C LYS A 103 11.80 13.81 35.18
N MET A 104 10.90 13.43 36.09
CA MET A 104 11.25 13.21 37.50
C MET A 104 11.80 11.80 37.81
N LYS A 105 11.45 10.78 37.02
CA LYS A 105 11.84 9.39 37.27
C LYS A 105 13.09 8.96 36.49
N TYR A 106 13.53 9.77 35.53
CA TYR A 106 14.63 9.43 34.61
C TYR A 106 14.40 8.09 33.85
N GLU A 107 13.13 7.71 33.69
CA GLU A 107 12.73 6.53 32.93
C GLU A 107 12.20 6.94 31.56
N SER A 108 12.40 6.10 30.56
CA SER A 108 11.81 6.31 29.23
C SER A 108 11.31 5.02 28.62
N ARG A 109 10.29 5.11 27.77
CA ARG A 109 9.68 3.98 27.07
C ARG A 109 9.49 4.32 25.60
N ILE A 110 9.60 3.31 24.75
CA ILE A 110 9.30 3.43 23.31
C ILE A 110 7.86 2.99 23.09
N ILE A 111 7.11 3.85 22.41
CA ILE A 111 5.72 3.66 22.04
C ILE A 111 5.65 3.62 20.52
N THR A 112 5.02 2.58 19.96
CA THR A 112 4.78 2.49 18.52
C THR A 112 3.32 2.84 18.23
N GLN A 113 3.09 3.90 17.45
CA GLN A 113 1.77 4.25 16.94
C GLN A 113 1.60 3.72 15.53
N TYR A 114 0.52 3.00 15.29
CA TYR A 114 0.05 2.52 14.00
C TYR A 114 -1.18 3.33 13.62
N HIS A 115 -1.03 4.24 12.66
CA HIS A 115 -2.07 5.15 12.23
C HIS A 115 -2.63 4.71 10.88
N TYR A 116 -3.83 4.12 10.86
CA TYR A 116 -4.52 3.75 9.63
C TYR A 116 -5.18 4.99 9.00
N THR A 117 -4.65 5.43 7.86
CA THR A 117 -5.02 6.71 7.23
C THR A 117 -6.09 6.57 6.15
N SER A 118 -6.37 5.34 5.72
CA SER A 118 -7.28 5.06 4.60
C SER A 118 -8.65 4.52 5.02
N TRP A 119 -9.11 4.84 6.23
CA TRP A 119 -10.49 4.54 6.64
C TRP A 119 -11.42 5.69 6.25
N PRO A 120 -12.37 5.51 5.32
CA PRO A 120 -13.25 6.59 4.87
C PRO A 120 -14.20 7.09 5.98
N ASP A 121 -14.66 8.35 5.91
CA ASP A 121 -15.58 8.94 6.91
C ASP A 121 -16.98 8.25 6.89
N HIS A 122 -17.45 7.84 5.72
CA HIS A 122 -18.80 7.28 5.51
C HIS A 122 -18.81 5.86 4.92
N ASP A 123 -17.67 5.18 4.96
CA ASP A 123 -17.53 3.83 4.42
C ASP A 123 -16.55 3.00 5.28
N VAL A 124 -16.23 1.81 4.81
CA VAL A 124 -15.31 0.86 5.43
C VAL A 124 -14.05 0.69 4.57
N PRO A 125 -12.90 0.36 5.20
CA PRO A 125 -11.68 0.12 4.45
C PRO A 125 -11.82 -1.15 3.60
N ASP A 126 -10.94 -1.27 2.60
CA ASP A 126 -10.77 -2.53 1.91
C ASP A 126 -10.34 -3.62 2.92
N PRO A 127 -11.05 -4.76 3.00
CA PRO A 127 -10.74 -5.82 3.96
C PRO A 127 -9.31 -6.35 3.87
N LEU A 128 -8.70 -6.38 2.68
CA LEU A 128 -7.32 -6.84 2.50
C LEU A 128 -6.32 -5.82 3.04
N CYS A 129 -6.56 -4.53 2.84
CA CYS A 129 -5.72 -3.47 3.41
C CYS A 129 -5.76 -3.48 4.95
N LEU A 130 -6.93 -3.71 5.54
CA LEU A 130 -7.09 -3.81 7.00
C LEU A 130 -6.40 -5.07 7.56
N LEU A 131 -6.47 -6.19 6.82
CA LEU A 131 -5.74 -7.42 7.13
C LEU A 131 -4.22 -7.18 7.13
N SER A 132 -3.67 -6.54 6.10
CA SER A 132 -2.24 -6.23 6.03
C SER A 132 -1.80 -5.35 7.20
N PHE A 133 -2.60 -4.35 7.56
CA PHE A 133 -2.34 -3.50 8.72
C PHE A 133 -2.34 -4.29 10.04
N ASN A 134 -3.33 -5.14 10.28
CA ASN A 134 -3.37 -5.99 11.47
C ASN A 134 -2.16 -6.94 11.52
N ASN A 135 -1.75 -7.52 10.39
CA ASN A 135 -0.58 -8.38 10.35
C ASN A 135 0.70 -7.64 10.75
N HIS A 136 0.88 -6.39 10.29
CA HIS A 136 2.02 -5.55 10.63
C HIS A 136 2.09 -5.24 12.14
N ILE A 137 0.93 -5.00 12.78
CA ILE A 137 0.83 -4.80 14.23
C ILE A 137 1.21 -6.10 14.97
N ARG A 138 0.66 -7.24 14.55
CA ARG A 138 0.90 -8.54 15.20
C ARG A 138 2.35 -9.00 15.07
N GLY A 139 2.99 -8.78 13.92
CA GLY A 139 4.40 -9.13 13.69
C GLY A 139 5.38 -8.32 14.56
N SER A 140 4.95 -7.16 15.04
CA SER A 140 5.77 -6.26 15.87
C SER A 140 5.40 -6.30 17.36
N THR A 141 4.38 -7.08 17.75
CA THR A 141 4.01 -7.24 19.17
C THR A 141 5.06 -8.07 19.90
N CYS A 142 5.71 -7.46 20.89
CA CYS A 142 6.70 -8.14 21.72
C CYS A 142 6.02 -9.07 22.74
N VAL A 143 6.36 -10.37 22.71
CA VAL A 143 5.77 -11.40 23.57
C VAL A 143 6.01 -11.14 25.06
N SER A 144 7.10 -10.44 25.42
CA SER A 144 7.45 -10.16 26.82
C SER A 144 6.77 -8.91 27.41
N HIS A 145 6.09 -8.10 26.60
CA HIS A 145 5.42 -6.91 27.08
C HIS A 145 4.00 -7.21 27.56
N SER A 146 3.68 -6.80 28.79
CA SER A 146 2.42 -7.13 29.46
C SER A 146 1.32 -6.07 29.41
N GLY A 147 1.60 -4.87 28.86
CA GLY A 147 0.61 -3.79 28.77
C GLY A 147 -0.47 -4.02 27.70
N PRO A 148 -1.64 -3.36 27.82
CA PRO A 148 -2.71 -3.46 26.85
C PRO A 148 -2.38 -2.69 25.56
N ILE A 149 -3.03 -3.09 24.45
CA ILE A 149 -2.98 -2.33 23.20
C ILE A 149 -4.03 -1.22 23.28
N LEU A 150 -3.61 0.04 23.17
CA LEU A 150 -4.52 1.16 23.12
C LEU A 150 -5.04 1.31 21.70
N VAL A 151 -6.36 1.34 21.51
CA VAL A 151 -7.02 1.50 20.21
C VAL A 151 -7.99 2.69 20.29
N HIS A 152 -7.89 3.61 19.35
CA HIS A 152 -8.79 4.75 19.28
C HIS A 152 -9.16 5.14 17.85
N CYS A 153 -10.25 5.90 17.74
CA CYS A 153 -10.63 6.61 16.53
C CYS A 153 -11.04 8.03 16.95
N SER A 154 -12.24 8.50 16.58
CA SER A 154 -12.80 9.74 17.11
C SER A 154 -13.53 9.50 18.44
N ALA A 155 -14.65 8.76 18.43
CA ALA A 155 -15.41 8.45 19.65
C ALA A 155 -14.93 7.18 20.40
N GLY A 156 -14.03 6.40 19.79
CA GLY A 156 -13.48 5.18 20.40
C GLY A 156 -14.44 3.99 20.43
N ILE A 157 -15.35 3.86 19.45
CA ILE A 157 -16.41 2.82 19.45
C ILE A 157 -16.61 2.13 18.10
N GLY A 158 -16.78 2.86 16.99
CA GLY A 158 -17.06 2.28 15.66
C GLY A 158 -15.86 1.55 15.04
N ARG A 159 -14.92 2.33 14.49
CA ARG A 159 -13.68 1.80 13.87
C ARG A 159 -12.83 1.04 14.90
N THR A 160 -12.73 1.60 16.11
CA THR A 160 -12.09 0.96 17.28
C THR A 160 -12.64 -0.42 17.56
N GLY A 161 -13.97 -0.57 17.71
CA GLY A 161 -14.57 -1.88 17.96
C GLY A 161 -14.45 -2.83 16.78
N THR A 162 -14.48 -2.31 15.56
CA THR A 162 -14.29 -3.13 14.34
C THR A 162 -12.89 -3.76 14.32
N TYR A 163 -11.84 -2.96 14.57
CA TYR A 163 -10.47 -3.46 14.63
C TYR A 163 -10.27 -4.46 15.78
N ILE A 164 -10.74 -4.14 16.98
CA ILE A 164 -10.62 -5.03 18.16
C ILE A 164 -11.32 -6.37 17.89
N ALA A 165 -12.51 -6.36 17.30
CA ALA A 165 -13.22 -7.58 16.91
C ALA A 165 -12.39 -8.44 15.95
N ILE A 166 -11.79 -7.85 14.92
CA ILE A 166 -10.98 -8.57 13.95
C ILE A 166 -9.77 -9.20 14.63
N ASP A 167 -9.01 -8.43 15.42
CA ASP A 167 -7.79 -8.92 16.06
C ASP A 167 -8.08 -10.05 17.06
N ALA A 168 -9.04 -9.84 17.97
CA ALA A 168 -9.39 -10.81 19.01
C ALA A 168 -10.02 -12.09 18.43
N LEU A 169 -10.94 -11.96 17.47
CA LEU A 169 -11.58 -13.13 16.86
C LEU A 169 -10.63 -13.89 15.95
N PHE A 170 -9.68 -13.23 15.29
CA PHE A 170 -8.68 -13.95 14.53
C PHE A 170 -7.80 -14.82 15.44
N LYS A 171 -7.31 -14.27 16.56
CA LYS A 171 -6.56 -15.03 17.57
C LYS A 171 -7.37 -16.19 18.15
N GLU A 172 -8.64 -15.95 18.48
CA GLU A 172 -9.54 -17.00 18.96
C GLU A 172 -9.74 -18.10 17.92
N GLY A 173 -9.98 -17.73 16.66
CA GLY A 173 -10.15 -18.70 15.58
C GLY A 173 -8.91 -19.53 15.31
N GLN A 174 -7.72 -18.95 15.45
CA GLN A 174 -6.45 -19.69 15.38
C GLN A 174 -6.32 -20.73 16.51
N LYS A 175 -6.83 -20.43 17.71
CA LYS A 175 -6.74 -21.30 18.88
C LYS A 175 -7.83 -22.39 18.90
N ASN A 176 -9.07 -22.02 18.65
CA ASN A 176 -10.26 -22.85 18.92
C ASN A 176 -11.02 -23.27 17.66
N SER A 177 -10.58 -22.84 16.46
CA SER A 177 -11.21 -23.15 15.16
C SER A 177 -12.69 -22.75 15.03
N LYS A 178 -13.20 -21.97 15.98
CA LYS A 178 -14.57 -21.48 16.05
C LYS A 178 -14.56 -20.06 16.57
N ILE A 179 -15.41 -19.22 16.00
CA ILE A 179 -15.57 -17.83 16.39
C ILE A 179 -17.05 -17.47 16.39
N ASN A 180 -17.46 -16.54 17.26
CA ASN A 180 -18.81 -15.99 17.29
C ASN A 180 -18.73 -14.46 17.29
N ILE A 181 -18.89 -13.85 16.11
CA ILE A 181 -18.78 -12.40 15.94
C ILE A 181 -19.88 -11.67 16.71
N ALA A 182 -21.12 -12.17 16.69
CA ALA A 182 -22.25 -11.52 17.36
C ALA A 182 -22.08 -11.50 18.88
N GLU A 183 -21.68 -12.64 19.45
CA GLU A 183 -21.43 -12.77 20.89
C GLU A 183 -20.25 -11.92 21.35
N TYR A 184 -19.17 -11.87 20.57
CA TYR A 184 -18.02 -11.03 20.93
C TYR A 184 -18.35 -9.54 20.83
N VAL A 185 -19.09 -9.09 19.81
CA VAL A 185 -19.57 -7.70 19.74
C VAL A 185 -20.50 -7.37 20.91
N LYS A 186 -21.36 -8.29 21.32
CA LYS A 186 -22.18 -8.12 22.53
C LYS A 186 -21.30 -7.95 23.78
N LYS A 187 -20.29 -8.80 23.96
CA LYS A 187 -19.33 -8.71 25.08
C LYS A 187 -18.60 -7.36 25.08
N MET A 188 -18.07 -6.92 23.94
CA MET A 188 -17.43 -5.60 23.84
C MET A 188 -18.39 -4.46 24.22
N ARG A 189 -19.69 -4.59 23.91
CA ARG A 189 -20.72 -3.61 24.28
C ARG A 189 -21.02 -3.58 25.79
N GLU A 190 -20.74 -4.66 26.50
CA GLU A 190 -20.79 -4.70 27.97
C GLU A 190 -19.60 -3.95 28.58
N ASN A 191 -18.42 -3.98 27.93
CA ASN A 191 -17.24 -3.22 28.37
C ASN A 191 -17.32 -1.73 28.01
N ARG A 192 -17.77 -1.39 26.79
CA ARG A 192 -17.92 -0.01 26.29
C ARG A 192 -19.13 0.09 25.37
N MET A 193 -19.98 1.10 25.58
CA MET A 193 -21.21 1.24 24.80
C MET A 193 -20.96 1.31 23.28
N ASN A 194 -21.91 0.83 22.48
CA ASN A 194 -21.96 1.01 21.02
C ASN A 194 -20.71 0.57 20.24
N MET A 195 -19.91 -0.36 20.77
CA MET A 195 -18.80 -0.98 20.03
C MET A 195 -19.33 -1.61 18.73
N VAL A 196 -18.69 -1.27 17.61
CA VAL A 196 -19.17 -1.53 16.24
C VAL A 196 -20.52 -0.85 15.99
N GLN A 197 -20.49 0.30 15.30
CA GLN A 197 -21.63 1.22 15.22
C GLN A 197 -22.54 0.99 14.02
N THR A 198 -22.00 0.53 12.88
CA THR A 198 -22.75 0.43 11.63
C THR A 198 -22.82 -0.99 11.10
N TYR A 199 -23.81 -1.27 10.25
CA TYR A 199 -23.92 -2.54 9.55
C TYR A 199 -22.68 -2.83 8.69
N GLU A 200 -22.18 -1.84 7.94
CA GLU A 200 -20.99 -2.02 7.09
C GLU A 200 -19.73 -2.35 7.91
N GLN A 201 -19.56 -1.72 9.08
CA GLN A 201 -18.49 -2.07 10.02
C GLN A 201 -18.60 -3.52 10.49
N TYR A 202 -19.81 -3.95 10.86
CA TYR A 202 -20.07 -5.32 11.27
C TYR A 202 -19.79 -6.32 10.14
N LYS A 203 -20.24 -6.02 8.91
CA LYS A 203 -19.94 -6.81 7.70
C LYS A 203 -18.45 -6.88 7.40
N THR A 204 -17.71 -5.79 7.60
CA THR A 204 -16.25 -5.75 7.41
C THR A 204 -15.53 -6.76 8.31
N ILE A 205 -15.98 -6.94 9.57
CA ILE A 205 -15.43 -7.96 10.46
C ILE A 205 -15.51 -9.35 9.81
N TYR A 206 -16.67 -9.70 9.23
CA TYR A 206 -16.85 -10.99 8.54
C TYR A 206 -15.92 -11.12 7.34
N LEU A 207 -15.88 -10.11 6.47
CA LEU A 207 -15.09 -10.14 5.24
C LEU A 207 -13.59 -10.24 5.55
N THR A 208 -13.09 -9.42 6.48
CA THR A 208 -11.67 -9.43 6.87
C THR A 208 -11.30 -10.78 7.52
N LEU A 209 -12.09 -11.28 8.48
CA LEU A 209 -11.80 -12.58 9.11
C LEU A 209 -11.84 -13.72 8.10
N GLN A 210 -12.79 -13.73 7.17
CA GLN A 210 -12.85 -14.73 6.09
C GLN A 210 -11.57 -14.72 5.25
N LEU A 211 -11.08 -13.53 4.87
CA LEU A 211 -9.83 -13.40 4.11
C LEU A 211 -8.62 -13.87 4.92
N MET A 212 -8.57 -13.55 6.21
CA MET A 212 -7.49 -13.95 7.12
C MET A 212 -7.42 -15.46 7.32
N PHE A 213 -8.56 -16.14 7.47
CA PHE A 213 -8.58 -17.60 7.65
C PHE A 213 -8.34 -18.37 6.35
N LYS A 214 -8.85 -17.89 5.21
CA LYS A 214 -8.62 -18.55 3.91
C LYS A 214 -7.17 -18.45 3.46
N SER A 215 -6.58 -17.26 3.59
CA SER A 215 -5.25 -16.95 3.09
C SER A 215 -4.54 -16.03 4.07
N PRO A 216 -3.92 -16.61 5.13
CA PRO A 216 -3.12 -15.85 6.07
C PRO A 216 -1.86 -15.30 5.39
N VAL A 217 -1.39 -14.17 5.88
CA VAL A 217 -0.13 -13.54 5.46
C VAL A 217 1.04 -14.44 5.86
N THR A 218 1.96 -14.65 4.94
CA THR A 218 3.20 -15.40 5.18
C THR A 218 4.37 -14.53 4.74
N VAL A 219 5.06 -13.93 5.71
CA VAL A 219 6.27 -13.15 5.45
C VAL A 219 7.49 -14.05 5.50
N GLN A 220 8.48 -13.77 4.66
CA GLN A 220 9.77 -14.46 4.64
C GLN A 220 10.90 -13.44 4.76
N SER A 221 11.94 -13.79 5.49
CA SER A 221 13.21 -13.08 5.43
C SER A 221 13.90 -13.30 4.08
N ALA A 222 14.80 -12.38 3.69
CA ALA A 222 15.63 -12.56 2.49
C ALA A 222 16.44 -13.87 2.50
N THR A 223 16.83 -14.36 3.68
CA THR A 223 17.51 -15.65 3.85
C THR A 223 16.61 -16.84 3.57
N GLU A 224 15.41 -16.87 4.14
CA GLU A 224 14.43 -17.95 3.95
C GLU A 224 13.96 -17.99 2.49
N PHE A 225 13.71 -16.83 1.89
CA PHE A 225 13.32 -16.72 0.48
C PHE A 225 14.35 -17.38 -0.45
N LEU A 226 15.64 -17.07 -0.27
CA LEU A 226 16.71 -17.68 -1.07
C LEU A 226 16.78 -19.20 -0.86
N GLN A 227 16.71 -19.68 0.38
CA GLN A 227 16.76 -21.10 0.70
C GLN A 227 15.61 -21.86 0.04
N ASN A 228 14.39 -21.34 0.17
CA ASN A 228 13.20 -21.93 -0.45
C ASN A 228 13.34 -21.99 -1.97
N HIS A 229 13.87 -20.93 -2.59
CA HIS A 229 14.10 -20.88 -4.03
C HIS A 229 15.15 -21.91 -4.50
N PHE A 230 16.25 -22.10 -3.75
CA PHE A 230 17.25 -23.11 -4.09
C PHE A 230 16.70 -24.53 -3.99
N THR A 231 16.00 -24.88 -2.90
CA THR A 231 15.39 -26.20 -2.71
C THR A 231 14.46 -26.56 -3.86
N VAL A 232 13.68 -25.59 -4.35
CA VAL A 232 12.78 -25.76 -5.51
C VAL A 232 13.52 -26.11 -6.80
N HIS A 233 14.73 -25.59 -7.03
CA HIS A 233 15.52 -25.86 -8.24
C HIS A 233 16.37 -27.14 -8.17
N THR A 234 16.74 -27.62 -6.98
CA THR A 234 17.55 -28.84 -6.83
C THR A 234 16.74 -30.15 -6.80
N GLU A 235 15.49 -30.12 -6.33
CA GLU A 235 14.63 -31.31 -6.23
C GLU A 235 13.65 -31.39 -7.43
N ASN A 236 14.06 -32.10 -8.47
CA ASN A 236 13.46 -32.07 -9.81
C ASN A 236 12.09 -32.75 -9.99
N GLN A 237 11.36 -33.19 -8.95
CA GLN A 237 10.10 -33.96 -9.16
C GLN A 237 8.92 -33.66 -8.20
N THR A 238 9.00 -32.68 -7.30
CA THR A 238 7.87 -32.32 -6.39
C THR A 238 7.70 -30.80 -6.16
N SER A 239 8.44 -29.95 -6.86
CA SER A 239 8.61 -28.53 -6.49
C SER A 239 7.87 -27.54 -7.40
N GLY A 240 7.62 -27.90 -8.67
CA GLY A 240 6.70 -27.16 -9.52
C GLY A 240 5.29 -27.09 -8.92
N SER A 241 4.92 -28.03 -8.05
CA SER A 241 3.65 -28.01 -7.34
C SER A 241 3.59 -27.00 -6.20
N SER A 242 4.70 -26.57 -5.58
CA SER A 242 4.61 -25.63 -4.43
C SER A 242 4.20 -24.22 -4.87
N LEU A 243 4.92 -23.63 -5.83
CA LEU A 243 4.56 -22.33 -6.43
C LEU A 243 3.25 -22.42 -7.21
N LEU A 244 2.98 -23.56 -7.86
CA LEU A 244 1.69 -23.78 -8.51
C LEU A 244 0.55 -23.81 -7.48
N ASN A 245 0.68 -24.50 -6.36
CA ASN A 245 -0.33 -24.54 -5.30
C ASN A 245 -0.56 -23.15 -4.69
N GLU A 246 0.51 -22.39 -4.48
CA GLU A 246 0.43 -21.00 -4.02
C GLU A 246 -0.31 -20.12 -5.04
N PHE A 247 0.00 -20.27 -6.32
CA PHE A 247 -0.65 -19.56 -7.41
C PHE A 247 -2.12 -19.98 -7.58
N GLU A 248 -2.46 -21.27 -7.51
CA GLU A 248 -3.84 -21.76 -7.51
C GLU A 248 -4.61 -21.21 -6.32
N LYS A 249 -3.98 -21.13 -5.14
CA LYS A 249 -4.56 -20.49 -3.96
C LYS A 249 -4.80 -18.99 -4.20
N LEU A 250 -3.86 -18.29 -4.84
CA LEU A 250 -3.99 -16.87 -5.19
C LEU A 250 -5.22 -16.66 -6.09
N LEU A 251 -5.35 -17.45 -7.16
CA LEU A 251 -6.52 -17.41 -8.05
C LEU A 251 -7.83 -17.73 -7.31
N SER A 252 -7.80 -18.68 -6.37
CA SER A 252 -9.00 -19.04 -5.58
C SER A 252 -9.50 -17.94 -4.65
N VAL A 253 -8.64 -16.98 -4.30
CA VAL A 253 -8.99 -15.83 -3.45
C VAL A 253 -9.04 -14.50 -4.20
N CYS A 254 -8.85 -14.53 -5.52
CA CYS A 254 -9.05 -13.37 -6.38
C CYS A 254 -10.53 -12.96 -6.33
N PRO A 255 -10.84 -11.66 -6.17
CA PRO A 255 -12.22 -11.19 -6.18
C PRO A 255 -12.91 -11.50 -7.51
N LEU A 256 -14.18 -11.91 -7.42
CA LEU A 256 -15.03 -12.09 -8.59
C LEU A 256 -15.82 -10.82 -8.83
N TYR A 257 -15.62 -10.24 -10.02
CA TYR A 257 -16.36 -9.07 -10.48
C TYR A 257 -17.42 -9.47 -11.50
N THR A 258 -18.46 -8.66 -11.58
CA THR A 258 -19.59 -8.82 -12.49
C THR A 258 -19.67 -7.62 -13.43
N GLU A 259 -20.51 -7.70 -14.47
CA GLU A 259 -20.75 -6.53 -15.36
C GLU A 259 -21.22 -5.27 -14.61
N TRP A 260 -21.79 -5.43 -13.40
CA TRP A 260 -22.20 -4.30 -12.56
C TRP A 260 -21.03 -3.49 -12.02
N ASP A 261 -19.82 -4.06 -12.00
CA ASP A 261 -18.58 -3.42 -11.54
C ASP A 261 -17.84 -2.69 -12.68
N TYR A 262 -18.31 -2.81 -13.92
CA TYR A 262 -17.73 -2.23 -15.14
C TYR A 262 -18.74 -1.39 -15.94
N LYS A 263 -19.72 -0.76 -15.26
CA LYS A 263 -20.79 -0.02 -15.95
C LYS A 263 -20.24 1.17 -16.70
N ILE A 264 -19.27 1.88 -16.13
CA ILE A 264 -18.71 3.09 -16.72
C ILE A 264 -18.02 2.71 -18.04
N ALA A 265 -17.15 1.70 -18.02
CA ALA A 265 -16.50 1.21 -19.23
C ALA A 265 -17.53 0.81 -20.31
N THR A 266 -18.59 0.11 -19.91
CA THR A 266 -19.68 -0.30 -20.81
C THR A 266 -20.45 0.89 -21.41
N GLN A 267 -20.73 1.92 -20.60
CA GLN A 267 -21.41 3.14 -21.05
C GLN A 267 -20.61 3.92 -22.08
N TYR A 268 -19.28 3.92 -21.95
CA TYR A 268 -18.36 4.55 -22.90
C TYR A 268 -18.00 3.66 -24.10
N GLY A 269 -18.61 2.47 -24.21
CA GLY A 269 -18.39 1.57 -25.34
C GLY A 269 -16.99 0.97 -25.38
N GLU A 270 -16.36 0.77 -24.23
CA GLU A 270 -15.04 0.13 -24.13
C GLU A 270 -15.06 -1.27 -24.77
N LEU A 271 -14.23 -1.46 -25.80
CA LEU A 271 -14.15 -2.70 -26.57
C LEU A 271 -13.07 -3.65 -26.05
N SER A 272 -12.15 -3.15 -25.21
CA SER A 272 -11.13 -3.98 -24.58
C SER A 272 -11.78 -5.05 -23.71
N SER A 273 -11.24 -6.28 -23.76
CA SER A 273 -11.59 -7.33 -22.79
C SER A 273 -11.14 -6.96 -21.38
N ILE A 274 -10.10 -6.13 -21.25
CA ILE A 274 -9.55 -5.65 -19.99
C ILE A 274 -10.10 -4.25 -19.73
N ARG A 275 -11.07 -4.18 -18.83
CA ARG A 275 -11.82 -2.95 -18.50
C ARG A 275 -11.42 -2.43 -17.12
N PRO A 276 -11.49 -1.11 -16.88
CA PRO A 276 -11.24 -0.56 -15.55
C PRO A 276 -12.45 -0.83 -14.64
N LEU A 277 -12.21 -1.31 -13.42
CA LEU A 277 -13.27 -1.39 -12.41
C LEU A 277 -13.74 0.02 -12.04
N ASP A 278 -15.07 0.21 -12.00
CA ASP A 278 -15.69 1.51 -11.70
C ASP A 278 -15.19 2.11 -10.37
N LYS A 279 -14.84 1.26 -9.40
CA LYS A 279 -14.31 1.66 -8.09
C LYS A 279 -12.92 2.32 -8.15
N TYR A 280 -12.11 1.99 -9.14
CA TYR A 280 -10.69 2.39 -9.22
C TYR A 280 -10.34 3.17 -10.50
N ILE A 281 -11.34 3.45 -11.34
CA ILE A 281 -11.17 4.20 -12.57
C ILE A 281 -10.73 5.64 -12.29
N ILE A 282 -9.93 6.19 -13.20
CA ILE A 282 -9.49 7.58 -13.15
C ILE A 282 -10.37 8.40 -14.09
N TYR A 283 -10.81 9.56 -13.61
CA TYR A 283 -11.56 10.52 -14.41
C TYR A 283 -10.69 11.72 -14.77
N LEU A 284 -10.64 12.04 -16.06
CA LEU A 284 -9.91 13.20 -16.58
C LEU A 284 -10.76 14.48 -16.44
N THR A 285 -10.11 15.64 -16.32
CA THR A 285 -10.82 16.92 -16.25
C THR A 285 -11.44 17.31 -17.59
N THR A 286 -12.67 17.82 -17.64
CA THR A 286 -13.33 18.20 -18.91
C THR A 286 -12.84 19.54 -19.50
N THR A 287 -11.59 19.91 -19.24
CA THR A 287 -10.98 21.19 -19.64
C THR A 287 -10.65 21.25 -21.13
N VAL A 288 -10.49 20.08 -21.78
CA VAL A 288 -10.17 19.98 -23.20
C VAL A 288 -11.46 19.92 -24.03
N PRO A 289 -11.70 20.86 -24.97
CA PRO A 289 -12.91 20.89 -25.77
C PRO A 289 -13.14 19.60 -26.57
N ASN A 290 -14.40 19.17 -26.67
CA ASN A 290 -14.83 17.98 -27.40
C ASN A 290 -14.25 16.65 -26.87
N ARG A 291 -13.75 16.63 -25.62
CA ARG A 291 -13.26 15.42 -24.96
C ARG A 291 -14.07 15.10 -23.72
N GLY A 292 -14.25 13.80 -23.47
CA GLY A 292 -14.88 13.30 -22.25
C GLY A 292 -13.92 13.27 -21.06
N ASN A 293 -14.38 12.65 -19.97
CA ASN A 293 -13.61 12.39 -18.76
C ASN A 293 -13.20 10.91 -18.60
N TYR A 294 -13.56 10.04 -19.54
CA TYR A 294 -13.25 8.61 -19.47
C TYR A 294 -11.94 8.27 -20.17
N ILE A 295 -11.16 7.38 -19.55
CA ILE A 295 -10.00 6.71 -20.11
C ILE A 295 -9.87 5.33 -19.45
N ASN A 296 -9.39 4.31 -20.18
CA ASN A 296 -9.16 2.96 -19.63
C ASN A 296 -7.91 2.92 -18.74
N ALA A 297 -7.99 3.62 -17.61
CA ALA A 297 -6.91 3.70 -16.63
C ALA A 297 -7.45 3.47 -15.22
N ILE A 298 -6.67 2.77 -14.41
CA ILE A 298 -6.95 2.57 -12.99
C ILE A 298 -5.80 3.10 -12.14
N THR A 299 -6.12 3.49 -10.91
CA THR A 299 -5.12 3.79 -9.88
C THR A 299 -4.80 2.55 -9.04
N MET A 300 -3.52 2.38 -8.72
CA MET A 300 -2.98 1.28 -7.93
C MET A 300 -2.08 1.78 -6.80
N PRO A 301 -2.04 1.09 -5.65
CA PRO A 301 -1.14 1.46 -4.58
C PRO A 301 0.27 0.91 -4.85
N SER A 302 1.28 1.73 -4.62
CA SER A 302 2.63 1.22 -4.35
C SER A 302 2.73 0.75 -2.89
N TYR A 303 3.92 0.35 -2.43
CA TYR A 303 4.10 0.00 -1.02
C TYR A 303 3.94 1.23 -0.11
N THR A 304 4.32 2.41 -0.61
CA THR A 304 4.43 3.65 0.16
C THR A 304 3.41 4.73 -0.21
N ASN A 305 2.69 4.58 -1.33
CA ASN A 305 1.73 5.57 -1.81
C ASN A 305 0.43 4.88 -2.25
N ARG A 306 -0.72 5.38 -1.78
CA ARG A 306 -2.07 4.86 -2.10
C ARG A 306 -2.39 4.91 -3.60
N ASP A 307 -1.91 5.95 -4.26
CA ASP A 307 -2.16 6.25 -5.67
C ASP A 307 -0.81 6.20 -6.44
N GLY A 308 0.02 5.22 -6.07
CA GLY A 308 1.41 5.10 -6.51
C GLY A 308 1.60 4.73 -7.97
N TYR A 309 0.65 4.03 -8.58
CA TYR A 309 0.68 3.72 -10.01
C TYR A 309 -0.62 4.09 -10.72
N ILE A 310 -0.48 4.34 -12.02
CA ILE A 310 -1.55 4.35 -12.99
C ILE A 310 -1.27 3.22 -13.97
N ILE A 311 -2.27 2.40 -14.28
CA ILE A 311 -2.12 1.36 -15.30
C ILE A 311 -3.14 1.59 -16.41
N THR A 312 -2.66 1.77 -17.64
CA THR A 312 -3.48 1.97 -18.84
C THR A 312 -2.89 1.18 -20.02
N ASN A 313 -3.70 0.95 -21.05
CA ASN A 313 -3.22 0.38 -22.31
C ASN A 313 -2.59 1.46 -23.21
N TYR A 314 -1.92 1.04 -24.29
CA TYR A 314 -1.47 1.98 -25.33
C TYR A 314 -2.66 2.79 -25.87
N PRO A 315 -2.50 4.11 -26.05
CA PRO A 315 -3.58 4.94 -26.54
C PRO A 315 -3.94 4.56 -27.97
N ALA A 316 -5.24 4.38 -28.22
CA ALA A 316 -5.79 4.39 -29.57
C ALA A 316 -5.53 5.76 -30.25
N PRO A 317 -5.60 5.86 -31.59
CA PRO A 317 -5.36 7.11 -32.32
C PRO A 317 -6.13 8.30 -31.76
N ASP A 318 -7.41 8.08 -31.48
CA ASP A 318 -8.27 9.12 -30.96
C ASP A 318 -7.93 9.46 -29.50
N ASN A 319 -7.32 8.57 -28.72
CA ASN A 319 -7.06 8.72 -27.28
C ASN A 319 -5.67 9.29 -26.93
N ALA A 320 -4.82 9.61 -27.91
CA ALA A 320 -3.48 10.18 -27.69
C ALA A 320 -3.50 11.42 -26.77
N VAL A 321 -4.44 12.33 -27.03
CA VAL A 321 -4.66 13.55 -26.22
C VAL A 321 -5.08 13.22 -24.80
N ASP A 322 -5.92 12.19 -24.63
CA ASP A 322 -6.44 11.79 -23.31
C ASP A 322 -5.38 11.08 -22.48
N PHE A 323 -4.48 10.34 -23.11
CA PHE A 323 -3.30 9.78 -22.46
C PHE A 323 -2.31 10.87 -22.01
N GLN A 324 -2.06 11.89 -22.84
CA GLN A 324 -1.23 13.03 -22.45
C GLN A 324 -1.86 13.78 -21.27
N ARG A 325 -3.18 14.02 -21.30
CA ARG A 325 -3.94 14.59 -20.17
C ARG A 325 -3.78 13.75 -18.90
N LEU A 326 -3.92 12.43 -19.00
CA LEU A 326 -3.76 11.50 -17.88
C LEU A 326 -2.40 11.71 -17.19
N ILE A 327 -1.31 11.73 -17.97
CA ILE A 327 0.05 11.91 -17.45
C ILE A 327 0.22 13.27 -16.74
N ILE A 328 -0.37 14.33 -17.29
CA ILE A 328 -0.25 15.69 -16.75
C ILE A 328 -1.08 15.83 -15.48
N GLU A 329 -2.35 15.41 -15.52
CA GLU A 329 -3.29 15.54 -14.41
C GLU A 329 -2.92 14.62 -13.23
N SER A 330 -2.27 13.49 -13.50
CA SER A 330 -1.71 12.61 -12.46
C SER A 330 -0.37 13.08 -11.91
N GLU A 331 0.19 14.15 -12.48
CA GLU A 331 1.54 14.64 -12.21
C GLU A 331 2.61 13.53 -12.30
N SER A 332 2.46 12.61 -13.25
CA SER A 332 3.41 11.53 -13.44
C SER A 332 4.79 12.06 -13.84
N GLU A 333 5.82 11.58 -13.16
CA GLU A 333 7.22 11.90 -13.49
C GLU A 333 7.89 10.78 -14.28
N VAL A 334 7.32 9.57 -14.23
CA VAL A 334 7.84 8.40 -14.93
C VAL A 334 6.71 7.66 -15.65
N VAL A 335 6.96 7.30 -16.90
CA VAL A 335 6.15 6.39 -17.71
C VAL A 335 6.96 5.13 -18.01
N ILE A 336 6.46 3.98 -17.59
CA ILE A 336 7.08 2.67 -17.82
C ILE A 336 6.29 1.93 -18.89
N CYS A 337 6.96 1.56 -19.97
CA CYS A 337 6.40 0.76 -21.05
C CYS A 337 6.86 -0.68 -20.86
N MET A 338 5.93 -1.63 -20.82
CA MET A 338 6.26 -3.04 -20.60
C MET A 338 6.66 -3.77 -21.89
N GLU A 339 6.52 -3.13 -23.04
CA GLU A 339 7.04 -3.60 -24.33
C GLU A 339 7.79 -2.45 -25.02
N PRO A 340 8.67 -2.74 -26.00
CA PRO A 340 9.24 -1.71 -26.85
C PRO A 340 8.13 -0.89 -27.52
N LEU A 341 8.21 0.43 -27.42
CA LEU A 341 7.26 1.40 -27.97
C LEU A 341 7.13 1.30 -29.49
N THR A 342 8.14 0.77 -30.18
CA THR A 342 8.06 0.42 -31.61
C THR A 342 6.97 -0.60 -31.92
N ASN A 343 6.44 -1.29 -30.91
CA ASN A 343 5.32 -2.21 -31.03
C ASN A 343 3.96 -1.52 -30.87
N ALA A 344 3.94 -0.29 -30.33
CA ALA A 344 2.70 0.43 -30.17
C ALA A 344 2.17 0.87 -31.53
N GLU A 345 0.92 0.53 -31.81
CA GLU A 345 0.25 1.07 -32.97
C GLU A 345 0.15 2.59 -32.84
N TYR A 346 0.40 3.30 -33.94
CA TYR A 346 0.31 4.77 -33.99
C TYR A 346 1.24 5.50 -33.02
N GLU A 347 2.43 4.95 -32.75
CA GLU A 347 3.46 5.59 -31.88
C GLU A 347 3.73 7.07 -32.26
N ASP A 348 3.69 7.40 -33.54
CA ASP A 348 3.90 8.75 -34.06
C ASP A 348 2.87 9.79 -33.59
N LEU A 349 1.73 9.38 -33.02
CA LEU A 349 0.65 10.28 -32.58
C LEU A 349 0.79 10.75 -31.13
N TRP A 350 1.54 10.04 -30.30
CA TRP A 350 1.57 10.30 -28.86
C TRP A 350 2.97 10.23 -28.24
N ILE A 351 3.94 9.66 -28.96
CA ILE A 351 5.33 9.61 -28.56
C ILE A 351 6.06 10.77 -29.24
N PRO A 352 6.62 11.73 -28.48
CA PRO A 352 7.38 12.82 -29.07
C PRO A 352 8.73 12.31 -29.59
N THR A 353 9.09 12.75 -30.79
CA THR A 353 10.40 12.48 -31.39
C THR A 353 11.18 13.77 -31.55
N SER A 354 12.47 13.68 -31.85
CA SER A 354 13.31 14.86 -32.09
C SER A 354 12.87 15.69 -33.31
N VAL A 355 12.11 15.08 -34.23
CA VAL A 355 11.63 15.70 -35.47
C VAL A 355 10.15 16.09 -35.38
N ASN A 356 9.37 15.40 -34.55
CA ASN A 356 7.94 15.61 -34.39
C ASN A 356 7.58 15.78 -32.90
N PRO A 357 7.60 17.02 -32.36
CA PRO A 357 7.09 17.28 -31.02
C PRO A 357 5.56 17.15 -31.01
N GLN A 358 4.99 16.71 -29.89
CA GLN A 358 3.54 16.53 -29.76
C GLN A 358 2.92 17.70 -29.02
N THR A 359 1.76 18.16 -29.46
CA THR A 359 1.04 19.26 -28.79
C THR A 359 -0.31 18.77 -28.29
N THR A 360 -0.56 18.96 -27.01
CA THR A 360 -1.85 18.68 -26.36
C THR A 360 -2.39 19.98 -25.82
N THR A 361 -3.47 20.52 -26.38
CA THR A 361 -4.02 21.82 -25.99
C THR A 361 -2.97 22.95 -26.04
N HIS A 362 -2.41 23.37 -24.89
CA HIS A 362 -1.38 24.39 -24.73
C HIS A 362 -0.03 23.84 -24.28
N LEU A 363 0.12 22.51 -24.26
CA LEU A 363 1.30 21.82 -23.75
C LEU A 363 2.08 21.18 -24.90
N LEU A 364 3.36 21.49 -24.97
CA LEU A 364 4.29 20.96 -25.97
C LEU A 364 5.18 19.90 -25.34
N PHE A 365 5.12 18.68 -25.87
CA PHE A 365 5.95 17.53 -25.50
C PHE A 365 7.12 17.42 -26.47
N GLN A 366 8.34 17.56 -25.96
CA GLN A 366 9.54 17.52 -26.77
C GLN A 366 10.56 16.53 -26.21
N LEU A 367 11.11 15.68 -27.08
CA LEU A 367 12.20 14.78 -26.73
C LEU A 367 13.48 15.59 -26.52
N GLN A 368 14.04 15.54 -25.31
CA GLN A 368 15.29 16.23 -24.97
C GLN A 368 16.50 15.30 -25.07
N GLN A 369 16.39 14.10 -24.49
CA GLN A 369 17.49 13.15 -24.44
C GLN A 369 16.99 11.73 -24.60
N GLU A 370 17.79 10.88 -25.24
CA GLU A 370 17.57 9.45 -25.32
C GLU A 370 18.87 8.74 -24.91
N HIS A 371 18.78 7.84 -23.93
CA HIS A 371 19.89 7.04 -23.44
C HIS A 371 19.52 5.56 -23.49
N LYS A 372 20.50 4.72 -23.80
CA LYS A 372 20.36 3.26 -23.75
C LYS A 372 21.36 2.72 -22.75
N THR A 373 20.85 2.10 -21.68
CA THR A 373 21.64 1.36 -20.69
C THR A 373 21.23 -0.12 -20.78
N GLU A 374 20.75 -0.71 -19.69
CA GLU A 374 20.04 -1.98 -19.72
C GLU A 374 18.66 -1.84 -20.36
N VAL A 375 18.05 -0.65 -20.24
CA VAL A 375 16.76 -0.28 -20.82
C VAL A 375 16.93 0.98 -21.66
N LYS A 376 15.94 1.29 -22.47
CA LYS A 376 15.91 2.52 -23.26
C LYS A 376 15.11 3.59 -22.51
N CYS A 377 15.75 4.73 -22.24
CA CYS A 377 15.15 5.84 -21.50
C CYS A 377 15.08 7.10 -22.38
N ARG A 378 13.93 7.77 -22.39
CA ARG A 378 13.72 9.05 -23.05
C ARG A 378 13.34 10.10 -22.00
N LYS A 379 14.01 11.25 -22.03
CA LYS A 379 13.62 12.42 -21.24
C LYS A 379 12.78 13.32 -22.12
N ILE A 380 11.53 13.52 -21.73
CA ILE A 380 10.55 14.34 -22.43
C ILE A 380 10.29 15.58 -21.58
N GLU A 381 10.41 16.74 -22.20
CA GLU A 381 10.07 18.02 -21.57
C GLU A 381 8.69 18.46 -22.05
N ILE A 382 7.86 18.89 -21.10
CA ILE A 382 6.52 19.39 -21.31
C ILE A 382 6.53 20.88 -20.99
N THR A 383 6.29 21.71 -21.99
CA THR A 383 6.26 23.17 -21.84
C THR A 383 4.84 23.67 -21.92
N ASN A 384 4.41 24.47 -20.95
CA ASN A 384 3.13 25.18 -21.03
C ASN A 384 3.31 26.53 -21.74
N GLU A 385 2.71 26.67 -22.92
CA GLU A 385 2.84 27.87 -23.75
C GLU A 385 2.05 29.08 -23.22
N THR A 386 1.19 28.89 -22.21
CA THR A 386 0.28 29.93 -21.70
C THR A 386 0.67 30.50 -20.33
N ILE A 387 1.44 29.76 -19.52
CA ILE A 387 1.78 30.12 -18.14
C ILE A 387 3.30 30.06 -17.94
N ASP A 388 3.95 31.22 -18.01
CA ASP A 388 5.30 31.51 -17.52
C ASP A 388 6.39 30.47 -17.89
N ASN A 389 6.28 29.84 -19.07
CA ASN A 389 7.18 28.78 -19.56
C ASN A 389 7.57 27.74 -18.50
N LYS A 390 6.66 27.37 -17.59
CA LYS A 390 6.94 26.30 -16.64
C LYS A 390 7.13 25.00 -17.41
N THR A 391 8.32 24.41 -17.29
CA THR A 391 8.65 23.12 -17.88
C THR A 391 8.59 22.02 -16.84
N HIS A 392 7.95 20.91 -17.22
CA HIS A 392 7.95 19.67 -16.46
C HIS A 392 8.70 18.60 -17.24
N SER A 393 9.53 17.81 -16.56
CA SER A 393 10.28 16.73 -17.20
C SER A 393 9.67 15.39 -16.82
N ILE A 394 9.45 14.54 -17.81
CA ILE A 394 8.98 13.17 -17.62
C ILE A 394 9.98 12.20 -18.22
N MET A 395 10.28 11.15 -17.49
CA MET A 395 11.13 10.06 -17.95
C MET A 395 10.27 8.92 -18.48
N TRP A 396 10.52 8.50 -19.71
CA TRP A 396 9.90 7.31 -20.30
C TRP A 396 10.92 6.20 -20.36
N ALA A 397 10.59 5.00 -19.88
CA ALA A 397 11.47 3.85 -19.91
C ALA A 397 10.80 2.66 -20.58
N GLU A 398 11.53 1.95 -21.42
CA GLU A 398 11.06 0.77 -22.15
C GLU A 398 12.14 -0.31 -22.23
N PRO A 399 11.77 -1.59 -22.37
CA PRO A 399 12.73 -2.65 -22.60
C PRO A 399 13.32 -2.58 -24.01
N LEU A 400 14.53 -3.13 -24.18
CA LEU A 400 15.23 -3.19 -25.47
C LEU A 400 14.64 -4.23 -26.44
N PHE A 401 13.83 -5.16 -25.92
CA PHE A 401 13.20 -6.25 -26.68
C PHE A 401 11.96 -6.73 -25.93
N ASN A 402 11.13 -7.53 -26.62
CA ASN A 402 9.94 -8.12 -26.01
C ASN A 402 10.29 -8.99 -24.81
N LEU A 403 9.63 -8.69 -23.70
CA LEU A 403 9.82 -9.40 -22.44
C LEU A 403 9.10 -10.75 -22.50
N ILE A 404 9.87 -11.82 -22.23
CA ILE A 404 9.36 -13.20 -22.21
C ILE A 404 9.59 -13.75 -20.79
N PRO A 405 8.55 -14.17 -20.05
CA PRO A 405 8.67 -14.50 -18.63
C PRO A 405 9.69 -15.59 -18.23
N VAL A 406 10.10 -16.44 -19.17
CA VAL A 406 11.05 -17.56 -18.91
C VAL A 406 12.47 -17.23 -19.41
N ASN A 407 12.77 -15.96 -19.71
CA ASN A 407 14.06 -15.56 -20.27
C ASN A 407 14.89 -14.77 -19.23
N SER A 408 16.14 -15.19 -19.01
CA SER A 408 17.07 -14.51 -18.09
C SER A 408 17.30 -13.05 -18.47
N LYS A 409 17.23 -12.71 -19.76
CA LYS A 409 17.32 -11.33 -20.24
C LYS A 409 16.14 -10.48 -19.77
N THR A 410 14.95 -11.05 -19.61
CA THR A 410 13.75 -10.36 -19.10
C THR A 410 13.96 -9.86 -17.67
N VAL A 411 14.62 -10.67 -16.84
CA VAL A 411 14.92 -10.29 -15.45
C VAL A 411 15.77 -9.02 -15.40
N SER A 412 16.85 -8.97 -16.18
CA SER A 412 17.70 -7.78 -16.28
C SER A 412 16.93 -6.56 -16.80
N GLN A 413 16.03 -6.72 -17.78
CA GLN A 413 15.20 -5.61 -18.26
C GLN A 413 14.27 -5.07 -17.16
N ILE A 414 13.59 -5.95 -16.41
CA ILE A 414 12.69 -5.53 -15.32
C ILE A 414 13.48 -4.79 -14.23
N LEU A 415 14.64 -5.31 -13.84
CA LEU A 415 15.51 -4.63 -12.86
C LEU A 415 16.03 -3.28 -13.40
N GLY A 416 16.34 -3.20 -14.69
CA GLY A 416 16.69 -1.95 -15.37
C GLY A 416 15.55 -0.92 -15.34
N LEU A 417 14.30 -1.33 -15.59
CA LEU A 417 13.12 -0.46 -15.47
C LEU A 417 12.92 0.03 -14.03
N VAL A 418 13.09 -0.85 -13.04
CA VAL A 418 13.01 -0.47 -11.62
C VAL A 418 14.12 0.50 -11.23
N SER A 419 15.34 0.26 -11.71
CA SER A 419 16.48 1.15 -11.49
C SER A 419 16.21 2.54 -12.05
N CYS A 420 15.62 2.60 -13.25
CA CYS A 420 15.20 3.84 -13.89
C CYS A 420 14.26 4.67 -13.01
N VAL A 421 13.19 4.07 -12.47
CA VAL A 421 12.28 4.75 -11.54
C VAL A 421 13.02 5.28 -10.31
N LYS A 422 13.93 4.48 -9.74
CA LYS A 422 14.68 4.90 -8.55
C LYS A 422 15.59 6.11 -8.80
N THR A 423 16.13 6.27 -10.00
CA THR A 423 16.97 7.44 -10.33
C THR A 423 16.22 8.77 -10.31
N VAL A 424 14.91 8.75 -10.51
CA VAL A 424 14.08 9.98 -10.49
C VAL A 424 13.74 10.39 -9.05
N GLU A 425 13.94 9.52 -8.06
CA GLU A 425 13.52 9.71 -6.66
C GLU A 425 12.06 10.15 -6.52
N SER A 426 11.22 9.80 -7.50
CA SER A 426 9.85 10.26 -7.56
C SER A 426 9.03 9.69 -6.40
N LYS A 427 8.41 10.58 -5.63
CA LYS A 427 7.31 10.22 -4.70
C LYS A 427 5.93 10.27 -5.38
N ARG A 428 5.90 10.68 -6.67
CA ARG A 428 4.68 10.88 -7.45
C ARG A 428 4.26 9.60 -8.15
N CYS A 429 3.12 9.67 -8.84
CA CYS A 429 2.52 8.55 -9.50
C CYS A 429 3.35 8.06 -10.70
N ILE A 430 3.58 6.75 -10.81
CA ILE A 430 4.24 6.13 -11.96
C ILE A 430 3.17 5.61 -12.92
N THR A 431 3.16 6.10 -14.15
CA THR A 431 2.27 5.57 -15.18
C THR A 431 2.91 4.34 -15.83
N ILE A 432 2.18 3.23 -15.90
CA ILE A 432 2.63 1.97 -16.46
C ILE A 432 1.71 1.61 -17.62
N ILE A 433 2.30 1.32 -18.76
CA ILE A 433 1.57 1.02 -19.99
C ILE A 433 2.06 -0.29 -20.63
N SER A 434 1.11 -0.99 -21.22
CA SER A 434 1.33 -2.14 -22.10
C SER A 434 0.28 -2.14 -23.20
N ARG A 435 0.36 -3.07 -24.15
CA ARG A 435 -0.64 -3.25 -25.21
C ARG A 435 -2.09 -3.32 -24.72
N ASP A 436 -2.34 -3.90 -23.56
CA ASP A 436 -3.68 -4.22 -23.04
C ASP A 436 -3.93 -3.65 -21.63
N GLY A 437 -2.93 -2.99 -21.03
CA GLY A 437 -3.03 -2.45 -19.67
C GLY A 437 -2.99 -3.52 -18.58
N ALA A 438 -2.57 -4.75 -18.90
CA ALA A 438 -2.37 -5.82 -17.92
C ALA A 438 -1.03 -6.54 -18.09
N ALA A 439 -0.68 -6.92 -19.33
CA ALA A 439 0.48 -7.76 -19.65
C ALA A 439 1.76 -7.20 -19.02
N LEU A 440 2.36 -7.98 -18.11
CA LEU A 440 3.56 -7.66 -17.33
C LEU A 440 3.49 -6.39 -16.46
N CYS A 441 2.44 -5.55 -16.57
CA CYS A 441 2.23 -4.39 -15.70
C CYS A 441 2.18 -4.84 -14.24
N GLY A 442 1.50 -5.97 -13.98
CA GLY A 442 1.41 -6.57 -12.65
C GLY A 442 2.77 -7.01 -12.12
N VAL A 443 3.61 -7.61 -12.97
CA VAL A 443 4.97 -8.04 -12.60
C VAL A 443 5.81 -6.85 -12.16
N PHE A 444 5.81 -5.76 -12.94
CA PHE A 444 6.56 -4.56 -12.58
C PHE A 444 6.08 -3.99 -11.23
N CYS A 445 4.75 -3.82 -11.06
CA CYS A 445 4.17 -3.32 -9.82
C CYS A 445 4.55 -4.21 -8.61
N ALA A 446 4.44 -5.53 -8.77
CA ALA A 446 4.75 -6.50 -7.74
C ALA A 446 6.23 -6.43 -7.35
N VAL A 447 7.14 -6.49 -8.33
CA VAL A 447 8.58 -6.41 -8.11
C VAL A 447 8.95 -5.10 -7.43
N TYR A 448 8.42 -3.96 -7.89
CA TYR A 448 8.72 -2.66 -7.28
C TYR A 448 8.23 -2.61 -5.83
N ASN A 449 6.99 -3.05 -5.55
CA ASN A 449 6.44 -3.14 -4.20
C ASN A 449 7.26 -4.06 -3.29
N LEU A 450 7.67 -5.24 -3.78
CA LEU A 450 8.46 -6.21 -3.02
C LEU A 450 9.87 -5.69 -2.73
N ILE A 451 10.45 -4.90 -3.64
CA ILE A 451 11.73 -4.23 -3.40
C ILE A 451 11.59 -3.15 -2.33
N GLN A 452 10.49 -2.39 -2.34
CA GLN A 452 10.19 -1.42 -1.28
C GLN A 452 9.98 -2.12 0.07
N GLN A 453 9.19 -3.20 0.10
CA GLN A 453 8.95 -4.02 1.29
C GLN A 453 10.26 -4.55 1.87
N LEU A 454 11.10 -5.18 1.04
CA LEU A 454 12.40 -5.70 1.45
C LEU A 454 13.32 -4.60 1.99
N THR A 455 13.26 -3.40 1.41
CA THR A 455 14.12 -2.28 1.82
C THR A 455 13.64 -1.63 3.13
N MET A 456 12.33 -1.58 3.36
CA MET A 456 11.75 -0.91 4.54
C MET A 456 11.64 -1.83 5.75
N ASP A 457 11.25 -3.08 5.53
CA ASP A 457 10.84 -4.00 6.59
C ASP A 457 11.67 -5.28 6.63
N GLU A 458 12.61 -5.48 5.68
CA GLU A 458 13.46 -6.68 5.59
C GLU A 458 12.68 -7.99 5.36
N GLU A 459 11.44 -7.86 4.90
CA GLU A 459 10.49 -8.94 4.65
C GLU A 459 10.11 -9.05 3.17
N ILE A 460 9.65 -10.23 2.78
CA ILE A 460 9.15 -10.54 1.44
C ILE A 460 7.83 -11.32 1.57
N ASP A 461 6.77 -10.84 0.91
CA ASP A 461 5.51 -11.55 0.77
C ASP A 461 4.94 -11.36 -0.64
N VAL A 462 5.36 -12.23 -1.57
CA VAL A 462 4.93 -12.19 -2.97
C VAL A 462 3.42 -12.39 -3.08
N PHE A 463 2.87 -13.36 -2.35
CA PHE A 463 1.46 -13.72 -2.38
C PHE A 463 0.57 -12.52 -2.05
N SER A 464 0.81 -11.85 -0.92
CA SER A 464 -0.03 -10.73 -0.49
C SER A 464 0.11 -9.51 -1.39
N VAL A 465 1.30 -9.25 -1.93
CA VAL A 465 1.53 -8.16 -2.88
C VAL A 465 0.73 -8.40 -4.16
N VAL A 466 0.84 -9.58 -4.77
CA VAL A 466 0.09 -9.88 -6.01
C VAL A 466 -1.41 -9.92 -5.75
N ARG A 467 -1.84 -10.52 -4.63
CA ARG A 467 -3.25 -10.54 -4.22
C ARG A 467 -3.83 -9.14 -4.12
N LEU A 468 -3.09 -8.17 -3.57
CA LEU A 468 -3.53 -6.78 -3.49
C LEU A 468 -3.67 -6.15 -4.88
N LEU A 469 -2.76 -6.44 -5.82
CA LEU A 469 -2.88 -5.95 -7.19
C LEU A 469 -4.15 -6.46 -7.88
N GLN A 470 -4.43 -7.76 -7.73
CA GLN A 470 -5.61 -8.41 -8.32
C GLN A 470 -6.94 -7.90 -7.77
N THR A 471 -6.94 -7.25 -6.60
CA THR A 471 -8.17 -6.58 -6.10
C THR A 471 -8.61 -5.40 -6.95
N ARG A 472 -7.72 -4.78 -7.73
CA ARG A 472 -8.05 -3.60 -8.54
C ARG A 472 -8.01 -3.86 -10.04
N ARG A 473 -7.28 -4.89 -10.48
CA ARG A 473 -7.31 -5.43 -11.85
C ARG A 473 -6.96 -6.93 -11.81
N PRO A 474 -7.98 -7.81 -11.87
CA PRO A 474 -7.80 -9.27 -11.77
C PRO A 474 -6.83 -9.88 -12.79
N GLU A 475 -6.68 -9.23 -13.94
CA GLU A 475 -5.83 -9.65 -15.06
C GLU A 475 -4.33 -9.44 -14.77
N LEU A 476 -3.97 -8.76 -13.68
CA LEU A 476 -2.56 -8.59 -13.29
C LEU A 476 -2.02 -9.88 -12.68
N CYS A 477 -0.89 -10.36 -13.22
CA CYS A 477 -0.23 -11.59 -12.75
C CYS A 477 -1.19 -12.80 -12.78
N ASP A 478 -2.03 -12.88 -13.80
CA ASP A 478 -3.04 -13.92 -13.97
C ASP A 478 -2.49 -15.23 -14.55
N SER A 479 -1.19 -15.27 -14.87
CA SER A 479 -0.49 -16.45 -15.37
C SER A 479 0.61 -16.92 -14.42
N LEU A 480 0.80 -18.23 -14.36
CA LEU A 480 1.85 -18.86 -13.56
C LEU A 480 3.25 -18.39 -14.00
N ASP A 481 3.42 -18.08 -15.28
CA ASP A 481 4.70 -17.63 -15.84
C ASP A 481 5.04 -16.21 -15.35
N GLU A 482 4.07 -15.30 -15.29
CA GLU A 482 4.26 -13.99 -14.65
C GLU A 482 4.55 -14.13 -13.15
N TYR A 483 3.84 -15.02 -12.45
CA TYR A 483 4.07 -15.27 -11.04
C TYR A 483 5.50 -15.78 -10.78
N LYS A 484 5.96 -16.77 -11.54
CA LYS A 484 7.34 -17.30 -11.48
C LYS A 484 8.38 -16.23 -11.81
N LEU A 485 8.09 -15.36 -12.77
CA LEU A 485 9.00 -14.26 -13.14
C LEU A 485 9.24 -13.32 -11.96
N ILE A 486 8.22 -13.01 -11.16
CA ILE A 486 8.37 -12.18 -9.95
C ILE A 486 9.36 -12.83 -8.97
N HIS A 487 9.21 -14.14 -8.71
CA HIS A 487 10.12 -14.88 -7.83
C HIS A 487 11.55 -14.89 -8.36
N GLU A 488 11.76 -15.16 -9.65
CA GLU A 488 13.10 -15.19 -10.26
C GLU A 488 13.76 -13.80 -10.23
N VAL A 489 13.01 -12.73 -10.50
CA VAL A 489 13.53 -11.35 -10.43
C VAL A 489 14.01 -11.03 -9.01
N LEU A 490 13.21 -11.34 -7.99
CA LEU A 490 13.60 -11.14 -6.59
C LEU A 490 14.79 -12.00 -6.19
N PHE A 491 14.81 -13.27 -6.58
CA PHE A 491 15.91 -14.18 -6.30
C PHE A 491 17.24 -13.62 -6.83
N ARG A 492 17.26 -13.16 -8.08
CA ARG A 492 18.46 -12.56 -8.70
C ARG A 492 18.91 -11.30 -7.99
N LEU A 493 17.97 -10.42 -7.64
CA LEU A 493 18.26 -9.18 -6.93
C LEU A 493 18.85 -9.43 -5.53
N ILE A 494 18.24 -10.32 -4.75
CA ILE A 494 18.68 -10.60 -3.38
C ILE A 494 20.05 -11.27 -3.40
N LYS A 495 20.25 -12.20 -4.34
CA LYS A 495 21.54 -12.86 -4.53
C LYS A 495 22.63 -11.86 -4.88
N SER A 496 22.40 -10.96 -5.84
CA SER A 496 23.42 -9.96 -6.25
C SER A 496 23.81 -9.04 -5.09
N ARG A 497 22.84 -8.55 -4.30
CA ARG A 497 23.10 -7.73 -3.11
C ARG A 497 23.97 -8.45 -2.08
N LYS A 498 23.73 -9.74 -1.83
CA LYS A 498 24.54 -10.52 -0.89
C LYS A 498 25.96 -10.72 -1.39
N ASP A 499 26.13 -11.03 -2.66
CA ASP A 499 27.46 -11.22 -3.26
C ASP A 499 28.27 -9.91 -3.15
N GLU A 500 27.68 -8.75 -3.45
CA GLU A 500 28.32 -7.43 -3.28
C GLU A 500 28.75 -7.16 -1.82
N HIS A 501 27.90 -7.46 -0.84
CA HIS A 501 28.24 -7.31 0.58
C HIS A 501 29.36 -8.26 1.06
N ILE A 502 29.47 -9.47 0.47
CA ILE A 502 30.56 -10.41 0.78
C ILE A 502 31.89 -9.90 0.21
N TYR A 503 31.89 -9.34 -1.01
CA TYR A 503 33.09 -8.78 -1.62
C TYR A 503 33.59 -7.52 -0.90
N CYS A 504 32.70 -6.65 -0.40
CA CYS A 504 33.11 -5.48 0.38
C CYS A 504 33.75 -5.84 1.74
N ASN A 505 33.35 -6.96 2.35
CA ASN A 505 33.87 -7.40 3.65
C ASN A 505 35.17 -8.24 3.56
N GLN A 506 35.65 -8.56 2.36
CA GLN A 506 36.93 -9.26 2.13
C GLN A 506 38.09 -8.30 1.80
N HIS A 507 37.83 -7.00 1.72
CA HIS A 507 38.81 -5.95 1.41
C HIS A 507 39.03 -4.93 2.54
N ILE A 508 38.61 -5.27 3.76
CA ILE A 508 38.95 -4.58 5.02
C ILE A 508 39.77 -5.55 5.87
#